data_AF-A0A929YDX7-F1
#
_entry.id   AF-A0A929YDX7-F1
#
_cell.length_a   1.000
_cell.length_b   1.000
_cell.length_c   1.000
_cell.angle_alpha   90.00
_cell.angle_beta   90.00
_cell.angle_gamma   90.00
#
_symmetry.space_group_name_H-M   'P 1'
#
loop_
_entity.id
_entity.type
_entity.pdbx_description
1 polymer ?
#
loop_
_entity_poly.entity_id
_entity_poly.type
_entity_poly.pdbx_seq_one_letter_code
_entity_poly.pdbx_strand_id
1 'polypeptide(L)'
;FFKEGTSEDEIQVLKAEVEKRPEVSKVDFQTADEAWDSFKKQYLGDYAGGFPDNPLEGDDNLQIYMKNVSQQANLVTYLESVNIVREVKRSEVTAMTLSAVNRLITLISAGVILVLLGVSIFLISNTVTIGIEIRRNEIEIMKYVGAGDFIVRGPFVIEGMLIGLIGSLIPLALIYVLYGEAVEYFSSKFSILSMFLQFYSPAVIFQKLMPITLGVGVGIGILGSLSSVRRHLNV
;
A
#
# COMPACT_ATOMS: atom_id res chain seq x y z
N PHE A 1 2.93 -33.33 3.37
CA PHE A 1 2.83 -34.46 4.31
C PHE A 1 2.17 -35.63 3.61
N PHE A 2 2.64 -36.85 3.88
CA PHE A 2 2.17 -38.06 3.22
C PHE A 2 1.13 -38.79 4.07
N LYS A 3 0.40 -39.73 3.45
CA LYS A 3 -0.49 -40.63 4.19
C LYS A 3 0.36 -41.61 5.01
N GLU A 4 -0.17 -42.04 6.15
CA GLU A 4 0.49 -43.05 6.99
C GLU A 4 0.77 -44.33 6.19
N GLY A 5 1.97 -44.89 6.33
CA GLY A 5 2.39 -46.10 5.62
C GLY A 5 2.84 -45.88 4.16
N THR A 6 2.98 -44.64 3.70
CA THR A 6 3.60 -44.35 2.40
C THR A 6 5.08 -44.76 2.44
N SER A 7 5.54 -45.51 1.44
CA SER A 7 6.94 -45.94 1.37
C SER A 7 7.87 -44.78 0.95
N GLU A 8 9.12 -44.82 1.43
CA GLU A 8 10.11 -43.81 1.04
C GLU A 8 10.35 -43.79 -0.48
N ASP A 9 10.30 -44.96 -1.12
CA ASP A 9 10.40 -45.10 -2.58
C ASP A 9 9.30 -44.32 -3.31
N GLU A 10 8.05 -44.39 -2.85
CA GLU A 10 6.93 -43.62 -3.43
C GLU A 10 7.13 -42.10 -3.26
N ILE A 11 7.68 -41.69 -2.12
CA ILE A 11 7.98 -40.27 -1.85
C ILE A 11 9.11 -39.77 -2.77
N GLN A 12 10.15 -40.57 -3.00
CA GLN A 12 11.25 -40.22 -3.89
C GLN A 12 10.79 -40.14 -5.36
N VAL A 13 9.86 -41.01 -5.78
CA VAL A 13 9.26 -40.92 -7.12
C VAL A 13 8.50 -39.60 -7.28
N LEU A 14 7.65 -39.23 -6.31
CA LEU A 14 6.93 -37.97 -6.34
C LEU A 14 7.88 -36.76 -6.30
N LYS A 15 8.95 -36.81 -5.49
CA LYS A 15 9.98 -35.78 -5.46
C LYS A 15 10.57 -35.54 -6.86
N ALA A 16 10.98 -36.60 -7.55
CA ALA A 16 11.55 -36.50 -8.89
C ALA A 16 10.54 -36.00 -9.95
N GLU A 17 9.25 -36.26 -9.76
CA GLU A 17 8.20 -35.72 -10.64
C GLU A 17 7.99 -34.22 -10.41
N VAL A 18 7.95 -33.79 -9.14
CA VAL A 18 7.78 -32.37 -8.76
C VAL A 18 9.00 -31.54 -9.17
N GLU A 19 10.21 -32.06 -9.07
CA GLU A 19 11.45 -31.39 -9.49
C GLU A 19 11.49 -31.06 -10.99
N LYS A 20 10.81 -31.86 -11.83
CA LYS A 20 10.76 -31.64 -13.29
C LYS A 20 9.82 -30.50 -13.69
N ARG A 21 8.98 -30.01 -12.78
CA ARG A 21 7.99 -28.99 -13.09
C ARG A 21 8.65 -27.62 -13.24
N PRO A 22 8.31 -26.83 -14.29
CA PRO A 22 8.97 -25.57 -14.57
C PRO A 22 8.81 -24.54 -13.44
N GLU A 23 7.69 -24.58 -12.72
CA GLU A 23 7.35 -23.72 -11.58
C GLU A 23 8.17 -24.00 -10.30
N VAL A 24 8.84 -25.15 -10.22
CA VAL A 24 9.62 -25.60 -9.06
C VAL A 24 11.09 -25.21 -9.19
N SER A 25 11.67 -24.73 -8.09
CA SER A 25 13.09 -24.34 -7.97
C SER A 25 13.91 -25.43 -7.30
N LYS A 26 13.42 -25.97 -6.18
CA LYS A 26 14.09 -26.98 -5.36
C LYS A 26 13.06 -27.81 -4.61
N VAL A 27 13.33 -29.09 -4.40
CA VAL A 27 12.54 -29.96 -3.53
C VAL A 27 13.46 -30.66 -2.55
N ASP A 28 13.24 -30.44 -1.25
CA ASP A 28 13.99 -31.13 -0.19
C ASP A 28 13.08 -32.14 0.50
N PHE A 29 13.59 -33.36 0.69
CA PHE A 29 12.94 -34.35 1.55
C PHE A 29 13.42 -34.13 2.97
N GLN A 30 12.48 -34.01 3.90
CA GLN A 30 12.76 -33.84 5.31
C GLN A 30 12.01 -34.93 6.07
N THR A 31 12.75 -35.70 6.86
CA THR A 31 12.17 -36.72 7.72
C THR A 31 11.52 -36.10 8.96
N ALA A 32 10.60 -36.83 9.56
CA ALA A 32 10.00 -36.52 10.85
C ALA A 32 11.03 -36.15 11.93
N ASP A 33 12.14 -36.89 11.99
CA ASP A 33 13.20 -36.68 12.97
C ASP A 33 14.01 -35.41 12.69
N GLU A 34 14.35 -35.15 11.43
CA GLU A 34 15.04 -33.93 11.03
C GLU A 34 14.18 -32.68 11.26
N ALA A 35 12.88 -32.76 10.96
CA ALA A 35 11.93 -31.69 11.23
C ALA A 35 11.85 -31.38 12.72
N TRP A 36 11.78 -32.42 13.56
CA TRP A 36 11.72 -32.28 15.01
C TRP A 36 13.01 -31.70 15.59
N ASP A 37 14.17 -32.16 15.13
CA ASP A 37 15.47 -31.64 15.55
C ASP A 37 15.66 -30.15 15.19
N SER A 38 15.23 -29.75 13.99
CA SER A 38 15.22 -28.34 13.60
C SER A 38 14.27 -27.51 14.46
N PHE A 39 13.08 -28.04 14.75
CA PHE A 39 12.07 -27.36 15.57
C PHE A 39 12.55 -27.15 17.01
N LYS A 40 13.14 -28.19 17.62
CA LYS A 40 13.73 -28.11 18.97
C LYS A 40 14.77 -27.00 19.06
N LYS A 41 15.71 -26.95 18.11
CA LYS A 41 16.81 -25.95 18.09
C LYS A 41 16.31 -24.53 17.90
N GLN A 42 15.27 -24.33 17.08
CA GLN A 42 14.82 -23.00 16.69
C GLN A 42 13.79 -22.39 17.65
N TYR A 43 12.94 -23.20 18.28
CA TYR A 43 11.79 -22.70 19.04
C TYR A 43 11.73 -23.15 20.50
N LEU A 44 12.19 -24.37 20.82
CA LEU A 44 12.05 -24.92 22.17
C LEU A 44 13.30 -24.74 23.04
N GLY A 45 14.51 -24.79 22.47
CA GLY A 45 15.75 -24.71 23.24
C GLY A 45 15.76 -25.72 24.41
N ASP A 46 15.94 -25.21 25.63
CA ASP A 46 16.00 -26.02 26.87
C ASP A 46 14.66 -26.69 27.24
N TYR A 47 13.53 -26.24 26.67
CA TYR A 47 12.21 -26.83 26.92
C TYR A 47 11.96 -28.12 26.12
N ALA A 48 12.88 -28.51 25.24
CA ALA A 48 12.75 -29.72 24.42
C ALA A 48 12.63 -31.01 25.26
N GLY A 49 13.19 -31.05 26.47
CA GLY A 49 13.13 -32.20 27.37
C GLY A 49 11.73 -32.52 27.93
N GLY A 50 10.72 -31.67 27.67
CA GLY A 50 9.33 -31.93 28.05
C GLY A 50 8.58 -32.91 27.14
N PHE A 51 9.19 -33.36 26.04
CA PHE A 51 8.62 -34.30 25.09
C PHE A 51 9.42 -35.61 25.09
N PRO A 52 8.90 -36.70 25.68
CA PRO A 52 9.62 -37.97 25.77
C PRO A 52 9.79 -38.66 24.41
N ASP A 53 8.83 -38.47 23.49
CA ASP A 53 8.84 -39.06 22.13
C ASP A 53 8.70 -37.97 21.05
N ASN A 54 9.05 -38.27 19.79
CA ASN A 54 8.93 -37.33 18.67
C ASN A 54 7.43 -37.17 18.27
N PRO A 55 6.80 -36.00 18.49
CA PRO A 55 5.40 -35.80 18.13
C PRO A 55 5.16 -35.72 16.60
N LEU A 56 6.24 -35.66 15.80
CA LEU A 56 6.19 -35.64 14.34
C LEU A 56 6.49 -37.02 13.74
N GLU A 57 6.63 -38.08 14.54
CA GLU A 57 6.91 -39.43 14.05
C GLU A 57 5.86 -39.86 13.00
N GLY A 58 6.32 -40.27 11.82
CA GLY A 58 5.46 -40.60 10.67
C GLY A 58 5.00 -39.41 9.81
N ASP A 59 5.37 -38.18 10.15
CA ASP A 59 5.01 -36.97 9.41
C ASP A 59 6.15 -36.45 8.49
N ASP A 60 6.72 -37.37 7.71
CA ASP A 60 7.68 -37.01 6.66
C ASP A 60 7.06 -36.04 5.64
N ASN A 61 7.89 -35.14 5.12
CA ASN A 61 7.42 -34.10 4.22
C ASN A 61 8.42 -33.76 3.11
N LEU A 62 7.87 -33.25 1.99
CA LEU A 62 8.66 -32.60 0.95
C LEU A 62 8.49 -31.09 1.08
N GLN A 63 9.61 -30.38 1.27
CA GLN A 63 9.68 -28.93 1.23
C GLN A 63 9.91 -28.48 -0.22
N ILE A 64 8.89 -27.86 -0.82
CA ILE A 64 8.92 -27.45 -2.23
C ILE A 64 9.11 -25.94 -2.32
N TYR A 65 10.22 -25.53 -2.92
CA TYR A 65 10.57 -24.13 -3.19
C TYR A 65 10.17 -23.76 -4.61
N MET A 66 9.41 -22.67 -4.75
CA MET A 66 8.87 -22.23 -6.04
C MET A 66 9.70 -21.10 -6.65
N LYS A 67 9.81 -21.08 -7.99
CA LYS A 67 10.43 -19.95 -8.70
C LYS A 67 9.53 -18.71 -8.72
N ASN A 68 8.21 -18.93 -8.76
CA ASN A 68 7.22 -17.87 -8.80
C ASN A 68 6.00 -18.24 -7.95
N VAL A 69 5.72 -17.44 -6.94
CA VAL A 69 4.59 -17.58 -6.01
C VAL A 69 3.23 -17.59 -6.73
N SER A 70 3.09 -16.85 -7.83
CA SER A 70 1.82 -16.78 -8.57
C SER A 70 1.37 -18.12 -9.16
N GLN A 71 2.28 -19.09 -9.28
CA GLN A 71 1.99 -20.44 -9.78
C GLN A 71 1.68 -21.45 -8.66
N GLN A 72 1.72 -21.02 -7.39
CA GLN A 72 1.49 -21.89 -6.23
C GLN A 72 0.12 -22.53 -6.26
N ALA A 73 -0.93 -21.81 -6.65
CA ALA A 73 -2.28 -22.36 -6.71
C ALA A 73 -2.37 -23.61 -7.61
N ASN A 74 -1.76 -23.55 -8.80
CA ASN A 74 -1.77 -24.67 -9.75
C ASN A 74 -0.99 -25.88 -9.24
N LEU A 75 0.18 -25.62 -8.61
CA LEU A 75 0.99 -26.69 -8.04
C LEU A 75 0.29 -27.35 -6.86
N VAL A 76 -0.36 -26.57 -6.00
CA VAL A 76 -1.13 -27.09 -4.86
C VAL A 76 -2.28 -27.97 -5.32
N THR A 77 -3.07 -27.53 -6.31
CA THR A 77 -4.17 -28.34 -6.86
C THR A 77 -3.66 -29.67 -7.43
N TYR A 78 -2.50 -29.66 -8.09
CA TYR A 78 -1.87 -30.89 -8.54
C TYR A 78 -1.44 -31.78 -7.37
N LEU A 79 -0.74 -31.24 -6.37
CA LEU A 79 -0.27 -32.03 -5.23
C LEU A 79 -1.43 -32.61 -4.39
N GLU A 80 -2.52 -31.85 -4.23
CA GLU A 80 -3.76 -32.32 -3.57
C GLU A 80 -4.45 -33.43 -4.36
N SER A 81 -4.20 -33.54 -5.68
CA SER A 81 -4.73 -34.64 -6.52
C SER A 81 -3.90 -35.92 -6.46
N VAL A 82 -2.69 -35.88 -5.89
CA VAL A 82 -1.80 -37.05 -5.78
C VAL A 82 -2.24 -37.91 -4.58
N ASN A 83 -2.50 -39.19 -4.83
CA ASN A 83 -3.10 -40.08 -3.83
C ASN A 83 -2.24 -40.26 -2.55
N ILE A 84 -0.92 -40.21 -2.65
CA ILE A 84 -0.03 -40.38 -1.49
C ILE A 84 0.07 -39.12 -0.60
N VAL A 85 -0.42 -37.98 -1.08
CA VAL A 85 -0.37 -36.70 -0.35
C VAL A 85 -1.57 -36.62 0.60
N ARG A 86 -1.29 -36.39 1.88
CA ARG A 86 -2.31 -36.20 2.93
C ARG A 86 -2.67 -34.74 3.08
N GLU A 87 -1.66 -33.88 3.13
CA GLU A 87 -1.83 -32.45 3.40
C GLU A 87 -0.74 -31.62 2.71
N VAL A 88 -1.17 -30.54 2.05
CA VAL A 88 -0.31 -29.52 1.45
C VAL A 88 -0.39 -28.25 2.28
N LYS A 89 0.60 -28.02 3.15
CA LYS A 89 0.71 -26.76 3.89
C LYS A 89 1.35 -25.69 3.02
N ARG A 90 0.67 -24.57 2.88
CA ARG A 90 1.12 -23.41 2.09
C ARG A 90 1.76 -22.40 3.04
N SER A 91 2.94 -21.89 2.69
CA SER A 91 3.58 -20.81 3.44
C SER A 91 2.95 -19.43 3.19
N GLU A 92 1.81 -19.32 2.51
CA GLU A 92 1.19 -18.01 2.20
C GLU A 92 -0.29 -17.92 2.55
N VAL A 93 -0.58 -17.26 3.67
CA VAL A 93 -1.87 -16.53 3.88
C VAL A 93 -1.63 -15.06 4.25
N THR A 94 -0.38 -14.57 4.20
CA THR A 94 -0.09 -13.17 4.59
C THR A 94 0.25 -12.27 3.40
N ALA A 95 1.02 -12.72 2.41
CA ALA A 95 1.42 -11.86 1.29
C ALA A 95 0.29 -11.59 0.29
N MET A 96 -0.46 -12.62 -0.14
CA MET A 96 -1.56 -12.47 -1.09
C MET A 96 -2.78 -11.74 -0.49
N THR A 97 -3.13 -12.01 0.77
CA THR A 97 -4.23 -11.30 1.46
C THR A 97 -3.89 -9.84 1.69
N LEU A 98 -2.67 -9.54 2.13
CA LEU A 98 -2.19 -8.17 2.34
C LEU A 98 -2.11 -7.39 1.02
N SER A 99 -1.68 -8.05 -0.07
CA SER A 99 -1.68 -7.46 -1.41
C SER A 99 -3.09 -7.17 -1.94
N ALA A 100 -4.03 -8.10 -1.75
CA ALA A 100 -5.43 -7.90 -2.14
C ALA A 100 -6.09 -6.76 -1.34
N VAL A 101 -5.87 -6.71 -0.02
CA VAL A 101 -6.35 -5.63 0.85
C VAL A 101 -5.73 -4.30 0.46
N ASN A 102 -4.41 -4.25 0.24
CA ASN A 102 -3.73 -3.03 -0.18
C ASN A 102 -4.27 -2.52 -1.53
N ARG A 103 -4.58 -3.42 -2.46
CA ARG A 103 -5.20 -3.06 -3.75
C ARG A 103 -6.61 -2.47 -3.57
N LEU A 104 -7.43 -3.05 -2.69
CA LEU A 104 -8.76 -2.51 -2.37
C LEU A 104 -8.67 -1.14 -1.73
N ILE A 105 -7.79 -0.97 -0.72
CA ILE A 105 -7.54 0.32 -0.07
C ILE A 105 -7.09 1.34 -1.11
N THR A 106 -6.12 0.99 -1.96
CA THR A 106 -5.62 1.89 -3.00
C THR A 106 -6.73 2.33 -3.95
N LEU A 107 -7.61 1.43 -4.37
CA LEU A 107 -8.72 1.74 -5.27
C LEU A 107 -9.76 2.66 -4.61
N ILE A 108 -10.13 2.38 -3.36
CA ILE A 108 -11.08 3.21 -2.60
C ILE A 108 -10.46 4.59 -2.34
N SER A 109 -9.22 4.64 -1.86
CA SER A 109 -8.49 5.89 -1.61
C SER A 109 -8.35 6.72 -2.88
N ALA A 110 -8.00 6.11 -4.02
CA ALA A 110 -7.93 6.80 -5.30
C ALA A 110 -9.30 7.38 -5.72
N GLY A 111 -10.37 6.63 -5.53
CA GLY A 111 -11.73 7.10 -5.78
C GLY A 111 -12.12 8.30 -4.91
N VAL A 112 -11.84 8.23 -3.61
CA VAL A 112 -12.10 9.34 -2.67
C VAL A 112 -11.27 10.57 -3.04
N ILE A 113 -9.98 10.41 -3.37
CA ILE A 113 -9.12 11.51 -3.80
C ILE A 113 -9.70 12.18 -5.05
N LEU A 114 -10.11 11.41 -6.07
CA LEU A 114 -10.71 11.95 -7.28
C LEU A 114 -11.96 12.81 -6.99
N VAL A 115 -12.85 12.32 -6.11
CA VAL A 115 -14.04 13.07 -5.72
C VAL A 115 -13.66 14.36 -4.97
N LEU A 116 -12.73 14.28 -4.01
CA LEU A 116 -12.28 15.46 -3.25
C LEU A 116 -11.59 16.50 -4.12
N LEU A 117 -10.81 16.07 -5.12
CA LEU A 117 -10.22 16.98 -6.12
C LEU A 117 -11.33 17.69 -6.90
N GLY A 118 -12.33 16.96 -7.38
CA GLY A 118 -13.49 17.53 -8.07
C GLY A 118 -14.24 18.56 -7.22
N VAL A 119 -14.53 18.23 -5.95
CA VAL A 119 -15.18 19.13 -4.99
C VAL A 119 -14.33 20.37 -4.74
N SER A 120 -13.01 20.23 -4.58
CA SER A 120 -12.11 21.35 -4.34
C SER A 120 -12.07 22.32 -5.52
N ILE A 121 -11.94 21.78 -6.75
CA ILE A 121 -12.00 22.57 -7.99
C ILE A 121 -13.35 23.30 -8.09
N PHE A 122 -14.45 22.61 -7.77
CA PHE A 122 -15.79 23.18 -7.79
C PHE A 122 -15.95 24.33 -6.80
N LEU A 123 -15.49 24.17 -5.55
CA LEU A 123 -15.57 25.21 -4.54
C LEU A 123 -14.73 26.44 -4.91
N ILE A 124 -13.48 26.23 -5.34
CA ILE A 124 -12.61 27.34 -5.77
C ILE A 124 -13.20 28.05 -6.99
N SER A 125 -13.71 27.29 -7.96
CA SER A 125 -14.39 27.85 -9.12
C SER A 125 -15.57 28.73 -8.70
N ASN A 126 -16.38 28.28 -7.74
CA ASN A 126 -17.52 29.06 -7.26
C ASN A 126 -17.08 30.36 -6.57
N THR A 127 -16.08 30.29 -5.69
CA THR A 127 -15.53 31.46 -5.01
C THR A 127 -14.98 32.49 -6.02
N VAL A 128 -14.19 32.04 -7.00
CA VAL A 128 -13.65 32.93 -8.04
C VAL A 128 -14.75 33.55 -8.90
N THR A 129 -15.79 32.79 -9.23
CA THR A 129 -16.93 33.31 -10.01
C THR A 129 -17.63 34.44 -9.27
N ILE A 130 -17.87 34.29 -7.96
CA ILE A 130 -18.45 35.35 -7.12
C ILE A 130 -17.52 36.58 -7.10
N GLY A 131 -16.21 36.38 -6.99
CA GLY A 131 -15.23 37.47 -7.04
C GLY A 131 -15.23 38.24 -8.36
N ILE A 132 -15.40 37.53 -9.49
CA ILE A 132 -15.52 38.14 -10.83
C ILE A 132 -16.79 39.00 -10.91
N GLU A 133 -17.92 38.49 -10.41
CA GLU A 133 -19.21 39.20 -10.47
C GLU A 133 -19.16 40.52 -9.69
N ILE A 134 -18.54 40.53 -8.51
CA ILE A 134 -18.37 41.75 -7.70
C ILE A 134 -17.54 42.81 -8.45
N ARG A 135 -16.57 42.39 -9.26
CA ARG A 135 -15.67 43.28 -10.02
C ARG A 135 -16.07 43.45 -11.48
N ARG A 136 -17.29 43.04 -11.86
CA ARG A 136 -17.75 43.01 -13.25
C ARG A 136 -17.60 44.34 -13.97
N ASN A 137 -17.97 45.44 -13.32
CA ASN A 137 -17.88 46.80 -13.90
C ASN A 137 -16.44 47.22 -14.19
N GLU A 138 -15.48 46.89 -13.31
CA GLU A 138 -14.06 47.19 -13.51
C GLU A 138 -13.50 46.40 -14.70
N ILE A 139 -13.85 45.11 -14.78
CA ILE A 139 -13.46 44.23 -15.88
C ILE A 139 -14.00 44.73 -17.22
N GLU A 140 -15.24 45.20 -17.25
CA GLU A 140 -15.87 45.73 -18.46
C GLU A 140 -15.12 46.95 -19.00
N ILE A 141 -14.78 47.91 -18.11
CA ILE A 141 -13.97 49.08 -18.47
C ILE A 141 -12.59 48.67 -18.98
N MET A 142 -11.91 47.72 -18.31
CA MET A 142 -10.61 47.21 -18.75
C MET A 142 -10.69 46.59 -20.15
N LYS A 143 -11.75 45.85 -20.46
CA LYS A 143 -11.98 45.30 -21.81
C LYS A 143 -12.24 46.40 -22.85
N TYR A 144 -12.98 47.47 -22.52
CA TYR A 144 -13.20 48.60 -23.44
C TYR A 144 -11.93 49.37 -23.80
N VAL A 145 -10.95 49.43 -22.88
CA VAL A 145 -9.64 50.08 -23.12
C VAL A 145 -8.65 49.12 -23.82
N GLY A 146 -9.07 47.88 -24.13
CA GLY A 146 -8.27 46.92 -24.89
C GLY A 146 -7.32 46.07 -24.04
N ALA A 147 -7.57 45.92 -22.74
CA ALA A 147 -6.75 45.04 -21.90
C ALA A 147 -6.86 43.57 -22.36
N GLY A 148 -5.73 42.89 -22.50
CA GLY A 148 -5.70 41.48 -22.89
C GLY A 148 -6.29 40.54 -21.84
N ASP A 149 -6.84 39.41 -22.27
CA ASP A 149 -7.49 38.41 -21.40
C ASP A 149 -6.61 37.95 -20.23
N PHE A 150 -5.30 37.85 -20.42
CA PHE A 150 -4.38 37.47 -19.35
C PHE A 150 -4.32 38.51 -18.22
N ILE A 151 -4.40 39.80 -18.55
CA ILE A 151 -4.36 40.90 -17.57
C ILE A 151 -5.65 40.91 -16.75
N VAL A 152 -6.79 40.66 -17.40
CA VAL A 152 -8.09 40.58 -16.74
C VAL A 152 -8.21 39.32 -15.87
N ARG A 153 -7.67 38.19 -16.32
CA ARG A 153 -7.79 36.88 -15.64
C ARG A 153 -6.72 36.66 -14.56
N GLY A 154 -5.58 37.33 -14.67
CA GLY A 154 -4.42 37.17 -13.80
C GLY A 154 -4.74 37.27 -12.29
N PRO A 155 -5.45 38.33 -11.83
CA PRO A 155 -5.79 38.49 -10.42
C PRO A 155 -6.57 37.29 -9.86
N PHE A 156 -7.52 36.76 -10.62
CA PHE A 156 -8.36 35.64 -10.21
C PHE A 156 -7.61 34.30 -10.15
N VAL A 157 -6.64 34.11 -11.05
CA VAL A 157 -5.77 32.92 -11.01
C VAL A 157 -4.83 32.97 -9.81
N ILE A 158 -4.32 34.15 -9.47
CA ILE A 158 -3.50 34.35 -8.26
C ILE A 158 -4.34 34.11 -7.00
N GLU A 159 -5.58 34.59 -6.95
CA GLU A 159 -6.49 34.34 -5.83
C GLU A 159 -6.76 32.83 -5.65
N GLY A 160 -7.06 32.12 -6.74
CA GLY A 160 -7.21 30.67 -6.71
C GLY A 160 -5.95 29.94 -6.25
N MET A 161 -4.78 30.38 -6.72
CA MET A 161 -3.48 29.85 -6.30
C MET A 161 -3.24 30.05 -4.79
N LEU A 162 -3.53 31.23 -4.26
CA LEU A 162 -3.38 31.55 -2.84
C LEU A 162 -4.32 30.70 -1.98
N ILE A 163 -5.58 30.54 -2.39
CA ILE A 163 -6.54 29.66 -1.72
C ILE A 163 -6.01 28.22 -1.70
N GLY A 164 -5.51 27.72 -2.83
CA GLY A 164 -4.92 26.38 -2.93
C GLY A 164 -3.67 26.20 -2.06
N LEU A 165 -2.79 27.21 -2.03
CA LEU A 165 -1.58 27.20 -1.22
C LEU A 165 -1.91 27.20 0.27
N ILE A 166 -2.74 28.13 0.74
CA ILE A 166 -3.16 28.20 2.15
C ILE A 166 -3.92 26.92 2.55
N GLY A 167 -4.79 26.44 1.66
CA GLY A 167 -5.55 25.20 1.85
C GLY A 167 -4.67 23.95 1.97
N SER A 168 -3.46 23.96 1.39
CA SER A 168 -2.48 22.88 1.57
C SER A 168 -1.55 23.08 2.78
N LEU A 169 -1.24 24.34 3.13
CA LEU A 169 -0.33 24.68 4.22
C LEU A 169 -0.93 24.35 5.59
N ILE A 170 -2.21 24.65 5.81
CA ILE A 170 -2.88 24.43 7.10
C ILE A 170 -2.92 22.93 7.48
N PRO A 171 -3.42 22.02 6.62
CA PRO A 171 -3.41 20.59 6.93
C PRO A 171 -1.99 20.03 7.07
N LEU A 172 -1.04 20.52 6.28
CA LEU A 172 0.35 20.09 6.35
C LEU A 172 0.98 20.42 7.72
N ALA A 173 0.78 21.65 8.20
CA ALA A 173 1.24 22.06 9.53
C ALA A 173 0.57 21.24 10.64
N LEU A 174 -0.74 20.98 10.51
CA LEU A 174 -1.49 20.17 11.48
C LEU A 174 -0.96 18.73 11.55
N ILE A 175 -0.73 18.08 10.41
CA ILE A 175 -0.19 16.72 10.34
C ILE A 175 1.23 16.68 10.90
N TYR A 176 2.04 17.71 10.70
CA TYR A 176 3.41 17.76 11.23
C TYR A 176 3.42 17.67 12.76
N VAL A 177 2.57 18.47 13.41
CA VAL A 177 2.45 18.49 14.87
C VAL A 177 1.88 17.17 15.37
N LEU A 178 0.76 16.71 14.79
CA LEU A 178 0.09 15.48 15.23
C LEU A 178 0.97 14.24 15.06
N TYR A 179 1.75 14.17 13.97
CA TYR A 179 2.67 13.06 13.74
C TYR A 179 3.81 13.04 14.75
N GLY A 180 4.38 14.21 15.08
CA GLY A 180 5.42 14.33 16.10
C GLY A 180 4.95 13.82 17.47
N GLU A 181 3.81 14.33 17.93
CA GLU A 181 3.19 13.93 19.20
C GLU A 181 2.84 12.43 19.23
N ALA A 182 2.31 11.90 18.13
CA ALA A 182 1.99 10.48 18.03
C ALA A 182 3.25 9.61 18.15
N VAL A 183 4.32 9.95 17.41
CA VAL A 183 5.57 9.18 17.43
C VAL A 183 6.19 9.19 18.84
N GLU A 184 6.19 10.33 19.52
CA GLU A 184 6.71 10.45 20.88
C GLU A 184 5.86 9.67 21.90
N TYR A 185 4.53 9.74 21.78
CA TYR A 185 3.61 8.99 22.60
C TYR A 185 3.79 7.47 22.45
N PHE A 186 3.90 6.97 21.22
CA PHE A 186 4.10 5.54 20.97
C PHE A 186 5.48 5.05 21.40
N SER A 187 6.52 5.86 21.19
CA SER A 187 7.90 5.51 21.59
C SER A 187 8.06 5.43 23.11
N SER A 188 7.39 6.32 23.86
CA SER A 188 7.46 6.34 25.32
C SER A 188 6.59 5.27 26.00
N LYS A 189 5.42 4.94 25.45
CA LYS A 189 4.45 4.01 26.05
C LYS A 189 4.62 2.56 25.58
N PHE A 190 5.12 2.33 24.37
CA PHE A 190 5.15 1.02 23.72
C PHE A 190 6.54 0.68 23.16
N SER A 191 7.55 0.65 24.03
CA SER A 191 8.93 0.31 23.67
C SER A 191 9.05 -1.04 22.95
N ILE A 192 8.25 -2.05 23.30
CA ILE A 192 8.23 -3.36 22.62
C ILE A 192 7.77 -3.22 21.15
N LEU A 193 6.83 -2.31 20.87
CA LEU A 193 6.31 -2.10 19.51
C LEU A 193 7.33 -1.36 18.63
N SER A 194 8.20 -0.53 19.22
CA SER A 194 9.30 0.15 18.53
C SER A 194 10.40 -0.81 18.02
N MET A 195 10.45 -2.04 18.54
CA MET A 195 11.33 -3.09 18.03
C MET A 195 10.84 -3.67 16.70
N PHE A 196 9.54 -3.57 16.40
CA PHE A 196 8.90 -4.04 15.17
C PHE A 196 8.47 -2.91 14.22
N LEU A 197 8.28 -1.69 14.74
CA LEU A 197 7.87 -0.50 13.98
C LEU A 197 9.00 0.52 13.95
N GLN A 198 9.61 0.70 12.78
CA GLN A 198 10.63 1.72 12.56
C GLN A 198 9.97 3.06 12.26
N PHE A 199 9.82 3.90 13.29
CA PHE A 199 9.31 5.26 13.11
C PHE A 199 10.34 6.12 12.38
N TYR A 200 9.99 6.58 11.18
CA TYR A 200 10.83 7.51 10.43
C TYR A 200 10.77 8.89 11.06
N SER A 201 11.90 9.60 11.06
CA SER A 201 11.94 10.97 11.55
C SER A 201 10.95 11.85 10.76
N PRO A 202 10.14 12.68 11.44
CA PRO A 202 9.21 13.60 10.79
C PRO A 202 9.88 14.43 9.69
N ALA A 203 11.12 14.87 9.90
CA ALA A 203 11.87 15.68 8.93
C ALA A 203 12.05 14.98 7.57
N VAL A 204 12.35 13.68 7.57
CA VAL A 204 12.61 12.92 6.34
C VAL A 204 11.34 12.73 5.52
N ILE A 205 10.21 12.47 6.19
CA ILE A 205 8.91 12.31 5.53
C ILE A 205 8.43 13.66 4.97
N PHE A 206 8.53 14.73 5.76
CA PHE A 206 8.05 16.05 5.36
C PHE A 206 8.87 16.68 4.25
N GLN A 207 10.16 16.37 4.13
CA GLN A 207 10.98 16.79 3.00
C GLN A 207 10.41 16.32 1.65
N LYS A 208 9.79 15.13 1.62
CA LYS A 208 9.13 14.60 0.41
C LYS A 208 7.68 15.04 0.28
N LEU A 209 6.91 15.06 1.38
CA LEU A 209 5.49 15.40 1.34
C LEU A 209 5.22 16.88 1.06
N MET A 210 6.06 17.78 1.58
CA MET A 210 5.88 19.23 1.43
C MET A 210 5.82 19.68 -0.04
N PRO A 211 6.80 19.37 -0.91
CA PRO A 211 6.73 19.82 -2.29
C PRO A 211 5.55 19.21 -3.06
N ILE A 212 5.19 17.96 -2.78
CA ILE A 212 4.07 17.27 -3.44
C ILE A 212 2.74 17.93 -3.06
N THR A 213 2.50 18.12 -1.76
CA THR A 213 1.24 18.68 -1.24
C THR A 213 1.05 20.13 -1.65
N LEU A 214 2.08 20.96 -1.55
CA LEU A 214 2.05 22.34 -2.03
C LEU A 214 1.83 22.40 -3.54
N GLY A 215 2.52 21.54 -4.30
CA GLY A 215 2.35 21.46 -5.76
C GLY A 215 0.94 21.07 -6.16
N VAL A 216 0.34 20.09 -5.49
CA VAL A 216 -1.05 19.67 -5.72
C VAL A 216 -2.02 20.79 -5.31
N GLY A 217 -1.82 21.43 -4.15
CA GLY A 217 -2.68 22.53 -3.68
C GLY A 217 -2.68 23.72 -4.65
N VAL A 218 -1.51 24.16 -5.08
CA VAL A 218 -1.34 25.21 -6.11
C VAL A 218 -1.97 24.78 -7.43
N GLY A 219 -1.72 23.55 -7.88
CA GLY A 219 -2.29 23.00 -9.11
C GLY A 219 -3.82 23.02 -9.11
N ILE A 220 -4.44 22.59 -8.03
CA ILE A 220 -5.90 22.63 -7.85
C ILE A 220 -6.41 24.07 -7.86
N GLY A 221 -5.71 25.00 -7.19
CA GLY A 221 -6.06 26.43 -7.17
C GLY A 221 -6.06 27.07 -8.55
N ILE A 222 -5.05 26.76 -9.36
CA ILE A 222 -4.95 27.21 -10.76
C ILE A 222 -6.06 26.58 -11.61
N LEU A 223 -6.27 25.27 -11.51
CA LEU A 223 -7.29 24.57 -12.31
C LEU A 223 -8.71 25.02 -11.95
N GLY A 224 -9.00 25.20 -10.67
CA GLY A 224 -10.28 25.72 -10.17
C GLY A 224 -10.59 27.13 -10.67
N SER A 225 -9.63 28.04 -10.57
CA SER A 225 -9.79 29.43 -11.04
C SER A 225 -9.91 29.53 -12.57
N LEU A 226 -9.10 28.78 -13.33
CA LEU A 226 -9.16 28.78 -14.79
C LEU A 226 -10.47 28.21 -15.34
N SER A 227 -11.03 27.18 -14.69
CA SER A 227 -12.31 26.59 -15.07
C SER A 227 -13.46 27.59 -14.95
N SER A 228 -13.51 28.35 -13.85
CA SER A 228 -14.48 29.43 -13.64
C SER A 228 -14.37 30.52 -14.73
N VAL A 229 -13.15 30.99 -14.95
CA VAL A 229 -12.83 32.07 -15.88
C VAL A 229 -13.22 31.71 -17.32
N ARG A 230 -12.88 30.51 -17.82
CA ARG A 230 -13.27 30.09 -19.18
C ARG A 230 -14.78 30.03 -19.38
N ARG A 231 -15.53 29.72 -18.32
CA ARG A 231 -16.97 29.50 -18.39
C ARG A 231 -17.79 30.78 -18.23
N HIS A 232 -17.27 31.79 -17.53
CA HIS A 232 -18.02 33.02 -17.21
C HIS A 232 -17.47 34.31 -17.84
N LEU A 233 -16.23 34.33 -18.38
CA LEU A 233 -15.66 35.51 -19.06
C LEU A 233 -15.73 35.46 -20.60
N ASN A 234 -16.27 34.38 -21.18
CA ASN A 234 -16.53 34.24 -22.62
C ASN A 234 -17.98 34.64 -23.00
N VAL A 235 -18.50 35.68 -22.34
CA VAL A 235 -19.61 36.50 -22.81
C VAL A 235 -19.12 37.93 -22.94
#